data_AF-A0A286UJF7-F1
#
_entry.id   AF-A0A286UJF7-F1
#
_cell.length_a   1.000
_cell.length_b   1.000
_cell.length_c   1.000
_cell.angle_alpha   90.00
_cell.angle_beta   90.00
_cell.angle_gamma   90.00
#
_symmetry.space_group_name_H-M   'P 1'
#
loop_
_entity.id
_entity.type
_entity.pdbx_description
1 polymer ?
#
loop_
_entity_poly.entity_id
_entity_poly.type
_entity_poly.pdbx_seq_one_letter_code
_entity_poly.pdbx_strand_id
1 'polypeptide(L)'
;MSVYPQVPDWWYGIIFLAMFAFGIISIEVWPTEFPVWAFILALVIAFVYVIPIGMIQAITNLQIGLNVITELIIGYALPGRPVAMMMFKTWGYITMAQALTFASDFKLGHYMKIPPKPMFWGQVIATAVAGTVQLGVQAWMFTNIEDICDPRQKDGFICPSTEVFGTASIIWGAIGPALQFSKGQLYYGTKKRVSSFQFLLNYF
;
A
#
# COMPACT_ATOMS: atom_id res chain seq x y z
N MET A 1 -6.84 -13.35 -31.43
CA MET A 1 -6.72 -13.70 -29.99
C MET A 1 -7.14 -15.15 -29.65
N SER A 2 -7.33 -16.06 -30.62
CA SER A 2 -7.82 -17.44 -30.40
C SER A 2 -6.74 -18.53 -30.47
N VAL A 3 -5.47 -18.18 -30.69
CA VAL A 3 -4.39 -19.15 -30.96
C VAL A 3 -3.70 -19.65 -29.68
N TYR A 4 -3.81 -18.93 -28.56
CA TYR A 4 -3.19 -19.33 -27.29
C TYR A 4 -4.22 -19.73 -26.24
N PRO A 5 -4.01 -20.84 -25.53
CA PRO A 5 -4.85 -21.22 -24.41
C PRO A 5 -4.78 -20.14 -23.33
N GLN A 6 -5.94 -19.60 -22.95
CA GLN A 6 -6.07 -18.66 -21.85
C GLN A 6 -5.52 -19.28 -20.56
N VAL A 7 -5.03 -18.42 -19.66
CA VAL A 7 -4.63 -18.87 -18.32
C VAL A 7 -5.91 -19.27 -17.58
N PRO A 8 -5.96 -20.46 -16.96
CA PRO A 8 -7.12 -20.84 -16.18
C PRO A 8 -7.33 -19.87 -14.99
N ASP A 9 -8.54 -19.37 -14.81
CA ASP A 9 -8.87 -18.44 -13.71
C ASP A 9 -8.57 -19.02 -12.32
N TRP A 10 -8.58 -20.36 -12.19
CA TRP A 10 -8.24 -21.05 -10.95
C TRP A 10 -6.78 -20.85 -10.51
N TRP A 11 -5.85 -20.53 -11.42
CA TRP A 11 -4.46 -20.22 -11.05
C TRP A 11 -4.39 -18.92 -10.23
N TYR A 12 -5.13 -17.89 -10.65
CA TYR A 12 -5.27 -16.65 -9.90
C TYR A 12 -6.01 -16.87 -8.58
N GLY A 13 -7.07 -17.69 -8.60
CA GLY A 13 -7.83 -18.03 -7.40
C GLY A 13 -6.99 -18.72 -6.32
N ILE A 14 -6.14 -19.68 -6.68
CA ILE A 14 -5.25 -20.36 -5.73
C ILE A 14 -4.23 -19.39 -5.14
N ILE A 15 -3.60 -18.56 -5.96
CA ILE A 15 -2.63 -17.57 -5.46
C ILE A 15 -3.31 -16.57 -4.53
N PHE A 16 -4.50 -16.08 -4.90
CA PHE A 16 -5.27 -15.18 -4.05
C PHE A 16 -5.60 -15.82 -2.71
N LEU A 17 -6.12 -17.07 -2.70
CA LEU A 17 -6.46 -17.77 -1.46
C LEU A 17 -5.22 -18.05 -0.60
N ALA A 18 -4.11 -18.45 -1.22
CA ALA A 18 -2.85 -18.67 -0.50
C ALA A 18 -2.34 -17.36 0.15
N MET A 19 -2.31 -16.26 -0.60
CA MET A 19 -1.87 -14.96 -0.07
C MET A 19 -2.84 -14.39 0.98
N PHE A 20 -4.14 -14.60 0.79
CA PHE A 20 -5.16 -14.22 1.77
C PHE A 20 -5.00 -14.98 3.09
N ALA A 21 -4.71 -16.29 3.02
CA ALA A 21 -4.42 -17.09 4.21
C ALA A 21 -3.15 -16.61 4.92
N PHE A 22 -2.06 -16.33 4.19
CA PHE A 22 -0.85 -15.74 4.77
C PHE A 22 -1.13 -14.38 5.42
N GLY A 23 -2.00 -13.56 4.81
CA GLY A 23 -2.49 -12.31 5.40
C GLY A 23 -3.16 -12.50 6.75
N ILE A 24 -4.13 -13.41 6.85
CA ILE A 24 -4.80 -13.74 8.11
C ILE A 24 -3.80 -14.26 9.15
N ILE A 25 -2.92 -15.18 8.78
CA ILE A 25 -1.89 -15.74 9.67
C ILE A 25 -0.99 -14.62 10.20
N SER A 26 -0.56 -13.68 9.36
CA SER A 26 0.28 -12.56 9.79
C SER A 26 -0.39 -11.64 10.81
N ILE A 27 -1.71 -11.48 10.74
CA ILE A 27 -2.49 -10.65 11.66
C ILE A 27 -2.68 -11.37 13.01
N GLU A 28 -2.93 -12.68 12.98
CA GLU A 28 -3.19 -13.48 14.20
C GLU A 28 -1.91 -13.85 14.97
N VAL A 29 -0.80 -14.12 14.26
CA VAL A 29 0.46 -14.54 14.90
C VAL A 29 1.17 -13.37 15.59
N TRP A 30 0.99 -12.15 15.11
CA TRP A 30 1.66 -10.96 15.64
C TRP A 30 0.69 -10.05 16.39
N PRO A 31 1.06 -9.50 17.56
CA PRO A 31 0.21 -8.61 18.36
C PRO A 31 0.11 -7.23 17.70
N THR A 32 -0.53 -7.18 16.54
CA THR A 32 -0.71 -5.99 15.69
C THR A 32 -1.98 -5.21 16.06
N GLU A 33 -2.80 -5.75 16.96
CA GLU A 33 -4.08 -5.21 17.39
C GLU A 33 -5.05 -4.88 16.23
N PHE A 34 -4.81 -5.49 15.07
CA PHE A 34 -5.54 -5.26 13.83
C PHE A 34 -6.64 -6.33 13.70
N PRO A 35 -7.91 -5.94 13.58
CA PRO A 35 -8.97 -6.92 13.52
C PRO A 35 -9.18 -7.46 12.09
N VAL A 36 -9.52 -8.75 12.00
CA VAL A 36 -9.71 -9.46 10.72
C VAL A 36 -10.83 -8.84 9.86
N TRP A 37 -11.85 -8.22 10.44
CA TRP A 37 -12.87 -7.50 9.66
C TRP A 37 -12.31 -6.29 8.93
N ALA A 38 -11.32 -5.59 9.50
CA ALA A 38 -10.67 -4.45 8.85
C ALA A 38 -9.77 -4.91 7.70
N PHE A 39 -9.20 -6.10 7.79
CA PHE A 39 -8.46 -6.73 6.68
C PHE A 39 -9.36 -6.95 5.46
N ILE A 40 -10.52 -7.59 5.68
CA ILE A 40 -11.48 -7.85 4.60
C ILE A 40 -12.01 -6.54 4.01
N LEU A 41 -12.31 -5.55 4.86
CA LEU A 41 -12.74 -4.23 4.42
C LEU A 41 -11.68 -3.56 3.52
N ALA A 42 -10.39 -3.66 3.87
CA ALA A 42 -9.28 -3.12 3.07
C ALA A 42 -9.27 -3.72 1.67
N LEU A 43 -9.43 -5.04 1.56
CA LEU A 43 -9.43 -5.76 0.28
C LEU A 43 -10.66 -5.40 -0.58
N VAL A 44 -11.83 -5.26 0.03
CA VAL A 44 -13.04 -4.83 -0.69
C VAL A 44 -12.89 -3.42 -1.23
N ILE A 45 -12.37 -2.50 -0.41
CA ILE A 45 -12.07 -1.13 -0.84
C ILE A 45 -11.07 -1.15 -1.99
N ALA A 46 -9.95 -1.87 -1.84
CA ALA A 46 -8.96 -2.00 -2.91
C ALA A 46 -9.61 -2.49 -4.21
N PHE A 47 -10.42 -3.56 -4.16
CA PHE A 47 -11.09 -4.11 -5.33
C PHE A 47 -12.02 -3.11 -6.04
N VAL A 48 -12.83 -2.38 -5.28
CA VAL A 48 -13.75 -1.37 -5.83
C VAL A 48 -13.00 -0.19 -6.44
N TYR A 49 -11.93 0.27 -5.77
CA TYR A 49 -11.18 1.45 -6.19
C TYR A 49 -10.16 1.18 -7.31
N VAL A 50 -9.69 -0.06 -7.48
CA VAL A 50 -8.79 -0.44 -8.61
C VAL A 50 -9.38 -0.02 -9.96
N ILE A 51 -10.69 -0.20 -10.17
CA ILE A 51 -11.36 0.10 -11.46
C ILE A 51 -11.34 1.60 -11.81
N PRO A 52 -11.91 2.52 -11.01
CA PRO A 52 -11.92 3.95 -11.34
C PRO A 52 -10.51 4.55 -11.38
N ILE A 53 -9.62 4.13 -10.49
CA ILE A 53 -8.26 4.67 -10.42
C ILE A 53 -7.44 4.19 -11.60
N GLY A 54 -7.59 2.92 -11.99
CA GLY A 54 -6.96 2.39 -13.19
C GLY A 54 -7.41 3.10 -14.46
N MET A 55 -8.69 3.48 -14.56
CA MET A 55 -9.18 4.29 -15.67
C MET A 55 -8.54 5.67 -15.70
N ILE A 56 -8.46 6.36 -14.56
CA ILE A 56 -7.85 7.69 -14.51
C ILE A 56 -6.36 7.61 -14.83
N GLN A 57 -5.62 6.69 -14.20
CA GLN A 57 -4.20 6.50 -14.46
C GLN A 57 -3.94 6.15 -15.93
N ALA A 58 -4.80 5.35 -16.57
CA ALA A 58 -4.66 5.00 -17.98
C ALA A 58 -4.85 6.21 -18.92
N ILE A 59 -5.64 7.22 -18.52
CA ILE A 59 -5.92 8.42 -19.33
C ILE A 59 -4.89 9.52 -19.04
N THR A 60 -4.63 9.81 -17.77
CA THR A 60 -3.80 10.96 -17.36
C THR A 60 -2.34 10.61 -17.14
N ASN A 61 -2.01 9.33 -17.00
CA ASN A 61 -0.69 8.84 -16.56
C ASN A 61 -0.25 9.41 -15.20
N LEU A 62 -1.21 9.86 -14.39
CA LEU A 62 -0.97 10.34 -13.03
C LEU A 62 -1.44 9.26 -12.04
N GLN A 63 -0.55 8.84 -11.16
CA GLN A 63 -0.90 7.95 -10.05
C GLN A 63 -1.47 8.82 -8.92
N ILE A 64 -2.78 8.68 -8.68
CA ILE A 64 -3.45 9.47 -7.65
C ILE A 64 -3.14 8.87 -6.28
N GLY A 65 -2.48 9.66 -5.42
CA GLY A 65 -2.21 9.33 -4.01
C GLY A 65 -3.50 9.28 -3.18
N LEU A 66 -4.24 8.19 -3.27
CA LEU A 66 -5.50 7.96 -2.52
C LEU A 66 -5.28 7.44 -1.10
N ASN A 67 -4.02 7.40 -0.67
CA ASN A 67 -3.60 7.14 0.70
C ASN A 67 -4.55 7.82 1.71
N VAL A 68 -4.80 9.12 1.53
CA VAL A 68 -5.59 9.96 2.45
C VAL A 68 -7.03 9.48 2.64
N ILE A 69 -7.72 8.95 1.61
CA ILE A 69 -9.12 8.50 1.75
C ILE A 69 -9.18 7.20 2.54
N THR A 70 -8.30 6.25 2.22
CA THR A 70 -8.22 4.99 2.96
C THR A 70 -7.81 5.22 4.42
N GLU A 71 -6.90 6.16 4.64
CA GLU A 71 -6.44 6.62 5.94
C GLU A 71 -7.56 7.27 6.76
N LEU A 72 -8.41 8.08 6.12
CA LEU A 72 -9.57 8.70 6.77
C LEU A 72 -10.59 7.66 7.22
N ILE A 73 -10.92 6.69 6.36
CA ILE A 73 -11.92 5.65 6.65
C ILE A 73 -11.48 4.81 7.85
N ILE A 74 -10.23 4.32 7.86
CA ILE A 74 -9.76 3.54 9.01
C ILE A 74 -9.50 4.39 10.24
N GLY A 75 -9.04 5.63 10.10
CA GLY A 75 -8.84 6.54 11.22
C GLY A 75 -10.14 6.79 12.02
N TYR A 76 -11.31 6.71 11.36
CA TYR A 76 -12.61 6.73 12.05
C TYR A 76 -13.02 5.36 12.60
N ALA A 77 -12.65 4.26 11.95
CA ALA A 77 -13.05 2.89 12.36
C ALA A 77 -12.23 2.33 13.54
N LEU A 78 -10.92 2.64 13.60
CA LEU A 78 -10.00 2.21 14.66
C LEU A 78 -9.07 3.38 15.07
N PRO A 79 -9.57 4.35 15.85
CA PRO A 79 -8.74 5.44 16.35
C PRO A 79 -7.75 4.94 17.42
N GLY A 80 -6.54 5.51 17.43
CA GLY A 80 -5.54 5.32 18.49
C GLY A 80 -4.49 4.23 18.22
N ARG A 81 -4.53 3.57 17.06
CA ARG A 81 -3.61 2.46 16.72
C ARG A 81 -2.84 2.74 15.43
N PRO A 82 -1.62 3.33 15.49
CA PRO A 82 -0.86 3.71 14.30
C PRO A 82 -0.33 2.51 13.49
N VAL A 83 0.01 1.39 14.14
CA VAL A 83 0.49 0.17 13.47
C VAL A 83 -0.62 -0.47 12.63
N ALA A 84 -1.82 -0.59 13.20
CA ALA A 84 -3.02 -1.06 12.52
C ALA A 84 -3.34 -0.23 11.27
N MET A 85 -3.11 1.08 11.35
CA MET A 85 -3.29 1.99 10.23
C MET A 85 -2.27 1.77 9.11
N MET A 86 -0.98 1.65 9.45
CA MET A 86 0.07 1.35 8.47
C MET A 86 -0.25 0.07 7.69
N MET A 87 -0.68 -0.97 8.40
CA MET A 87 -1.08 -2.23 7.77
C MET A 87 -2.26 -2.02 6.83
N PHE A 88 -3.33 -1.36 7.26
CA PHE A 88 -4.49 -1.12 6.40
C PHE A 88 -4.14 -0.32 5.13
N LYS A 89 -3.28 0.69 5.26
CA LYS A 89 -2.77 1.44 4.10
C LYS A 89 -2.01 0.54 3.14
N THR A 90 -1.13 -0.31 3.64
CA THR A 90 -0.40 -1.29 2.81
C THR A 90 -1.38 -2.23 2.09
N TRP A 91 -2.35 -2.80 2.81
CA TRP A 91 -3.32 -3.74 2.22
C TRP A 91 -4.38 -3.09 1.33
N GLY A 92 -4.68 -1.80 1.51
CA GLY A 92 -5.70 -1.07 0.73
C GLY A 92 -5.13 -0.32 -0.47
N TYR A 93 -3.99 0.37 -0.32
CA TYR A 93 -3.39 1.20 -1.36
C TYR A 93 -2.26 0.49 -2.12
N ILE A 94 -1.32 -0.14 -1.41
CA ILE A 94 -0.15 -0.74 -2.09
C ILE A 94 -0.59 -1.93 -2.94
N THR A 95 -1.53 -2.76 -2.45
CA THR A 95 -2.13 -3.86 -3.23
C THR A 95 -2.78 -3.35 -4.53
N MET A 96 -3.51 -2.25 -4.47
CA MET A 96 -4.11 -1.59 -5.63
C MET A 96 -3.03 -1.09 -6.60
N ALA A 97 -2.00 -0.41 -6.11
CA ALA A 97 -0.89 0.05 -6.95
C ALA A 97 -0.19 -1.12 -7.67
N GLN A 98 0.02 -2.23 -6.97
CA GLN A 98 0.58 -3.46 -7.55
C GLN A 98 -0.38 -4.12 -8.56
N ALA A 99 -1.70 -4.06 -8.34
CA ALA A 99 -2.67 -4.55 -9.30
C ALA A 99 -2.66 -3.74 -10.62
N LEU A 100 -2.41 -2.43 -10.53
CA LEU A 100 -2.33 -1.54 -11.69
C LEU A 100 -1.05 -1.76 -12.50
N THR A 101 0.10 -1.95 -11.84
CA THR A 101 1.35 -2.32 -12.52
C THR A 101 1.21 -3.69 -13.19
N PHE A 102 0.62 -4.67 -12.51
CA PHE A 102 0.33 -5.98 -13.06
C PHE A 102 -0.58 -5.93 -14.31
N ALA A 103 -1.63 -5.10 -14.29
CA ALA A 103 -2.50 -4.87 -15.43
C ALA A 103 -1.77 -4.18 -16.60
N SER A 104 -0.86 -3.25 -16.30
CA SER A 104 0.00 -2.58 -17.29
C SER A 104 0.92 -3.58 -17.98
N ASP A 105 1.52 -4.50 -17.23
CA ASP A 105 2.39 -5.55 -17.78
C ASP A 105 1.62 -6.49 -18.71
N PHE A 106 0.37 -6.86 -18.38
CA PHE A 106 -0.45 -7.65 -19.29
C PHE A 106 -0.79 -6.92 -20.58
N LYS A 107 -1.03 -5.61 -20.51
CA LYS A 107 -1.24 -4.80 -21.70
C LYS A 107 0.01 -4.79 -22.59
N LEU A 108 1.19 -4.63 -21.99
CA LEU A 108 2.46 -4.71 -22.71
C LEU A 108 2.69 -6.11 -23.32
N GLY A 109 2.43 -7.17 -22.56
CA GLY A 109 2.53 -8.56 -23.03
C GLY A 109 1.61 -8.84 -24.22
N HIS A 110 0.40 -8.28 -24.21
CA HIS A 110 -0.54 -8.34 -25.32
C HIS A 110 0.01 -7.61 -26.57
N TYR A 111 0.66 -6.44 -26.42
CA TYR A 111 1.29 -5.73 -27.54
C TYR A 111 2.48 -6.50 -28.13
N MET A 112 3.28 -7.17 -27.28
CA MET A 112 4.43 -7.97 -27.69
C MET A 112 4.07 -9.36 -28.23
N LYS A 113 2.78 -9.71 -28.26
CA LYS A 113 2.26 -11.03 -28.68
C LYS A 113 2.84 -12.21 -27.89
N ILE A 114 3.18 -11.99 -26.62
CA ILE A 114 3.70 -13.04 -25.73
C ILE A 114 2.53 -13.94 -25.31
N PRO A 115 2.70 -15.28 -25.31
CA PRO A 115 1.67 -16.18 -24.82
C PRO A 115 1.37 -15.94 -23.32
N PRO A 116 0.10 -16.00 -22.89
CA PRO A 116 -0.32 -15.55 -21.56
C PRO A 116 0.17 -16.46 -20.41
N LYS A 117 0.40 -17.75 -20.67
CA LYS A 117 0.89 -18.71 -19.66
C LYS A 117 2.33 -18.42 -19.16
N PRO A 118 3.34 -18.25 -20.04
CA PRO A 118 4.66 -17.87 -19.58
C PRO A 118 4.72 -16.45 -19.02
N MET A 119 3.84 -15.54 -19.45
CA MET A 119 3.74 -14.22 -18.84
C MET A 119 3.36 -14.32 -17.35
N PHE A 120 2.34 -15.11 -17.03
CA PHE A 120 1.91 -15.36 -15.64
C PHE A 120 3.04 -15.92 -14.78
N TRP A 121 3.71 -16.98 -15.24
CA TRP A 121 4.82 -17.58 -14.49
C TRP A 121 6.01 -16.63 -14.35
N GLY A 122 6.31 -15.86 -15.40
CA GLY A 122 7.35 -14.83 -15.36
C GLY A 122 7.06 -13.79 -14.28
N GLN A 123 5.82 -13.31 -14.18
CA GLN A 123 5.41 -12.37 -13.14
C GLN A 123 5.47 -12.99 -11.75
N VAL A 124 4.97 -14.21 -11.55
CA VAL A 124 5.01 -14.89 -10.24
C VAL A 124 6.45 -15.08 -9.75
N ILE A 125 7.35 -15.53 -10.62
CA ILE A 125 8.77 -15.72 -10.29
C ILE A 125 9.42 -14.36 -10.01
N ALA A 126 9.16 -13.35 -10.86
CA ALA A 126 9.69 -12.01 -10.67
C ALA A 126 9.24 -11.40 -9.34
N THR A 127 7.98 -11.53 -8.95
CA THR A 127 7.47 -11.04 -7.66
C THR A 127 8.10 -11.78 -6.48
N ALA A 128 8.31 -13.10 -6.57
CA ALA A 128 8.98 -13.87 -5.52
C ALA A 128 10.45 -13.44 -5.34
N VAL A 129 11.18 -13.25 -6.44
CA VAL A 129 12.56 -12.75 -6.41
C VAL A 129 12.61 -11.32 -5.89
N ALA A 130 11.74 -10.43 -6.40
CA ALA A 130 11.69 -9.03 -5.95
C ALA A 130 11.38 -8.94 -4.45
N GLY A 131 10.41 -9.70 -3.94
CA GLY A 131 10.06 -9.71 -2.53
C GLY A 131 11.21 -10.20 -1.63
N THR A 132 11.86 -11.31 -2.01
CA THR A 132 12.97 -11.87 -1.23
C THR A 132 14.21 -10.98 -1.24
N VAL A 133 14.59 -10.43 -2.40
CA VAL A 133 15.74 -9.53 -2.52
C VAL A 133 15.48 -8.22 -1.78
N GLN A 134 14.27 -7.64 -1.90
CA GLN A 134 13.93 -6.40 -1.19
C GLN A 134 14.05 -6.57 0.32
N LEU A 135 13.53 -7.67 0.88
CA LEU A 135 13.65 -7.97 2.32
C LEU A 135 15.10 -8.24 2.73
N GLY A 136 15.87 -8.96 1.91
CA GLY A 136 17.28 -9.26 2.18
C GLY A 136 18.15 -8.00 2.18
N VAL A 137 17.97 -7.11 1.21
CA VAL A 137 18.67 -5.82 1.15
C VAL A 137 18.27 -4.95 2.35
N GLN A 138 16.98 -4.90 2.68
CA GLN A 138 16.51 -4.14 3.85
C GLN A 138 17.13 -4.65 5.16
N ALA A 139 17.20 -5.97 5.36
CA ALA A 139 17.84 -6.56 6.53
C ALA A 139 19.35 -6.27 6.56
N TRP A 140 20.03 -6.37 5.42
CA TRP A 140 21.44 -6.04 5.30
C TRP A 140 21.73 -4.58 5.65
N MET A 141 20.92 -3.65 5.13
CA MET A 141 21.04 -2.22 5.42
C MET A 141 20.96 -1.93 6.92
N PHE A 142 20.04 -2.56 7.65
CA PHE A 142 19.93 -2.39 9.11
C PHE A 142 21.13 -2.92 9.90
N THR A 143 21.83 -3.94 9.38
CA THR A 143 23.00 -4.53 10.07
C THR A 143 24.33 -3.87 9.69
N ASN A 144 24.43 -3.26 8.52
CA ASN A 144 25.69 -2.80 7.96
C ASN A 144 25.85 -1.26 7.98
N ILE A 145 24.75 -0.52 8.05
CA ILE A 145 24.76 0.96 8.12
C ILE A 145 24.44 1.37 9.56
N GLU A 146 25.46 1.79 10.31
CA GLU A 146 25.29 2.41 11.63
C GLU A 146 24.49 3.71 11.49
N ASP A 147 23.54 4.01 12.38
CA ASP A 147 22.70 5.23 12.36
C ASP A 147 21.84 5.44 11.09
N ILE A 148 21.34 4.35 10.49
CA ILE A 148 20.43 4.44 9.34
C ILE A 148 19.16 5.24 9.69
N CYS A 149 18.75 6.13 8.79
CA CYS A 149 17.66 7.09 8.96
C CYS A 149 17.90 8.24 9.97
N ASP A 150 19.08 8.37 10.61
CA ASP A 150 19.41 9.55 11.41
C ASP A 150 19.68 10.77 10.49
N PRO A 151 19.12 11.97 10.81
CA PRO A 151 19.37 13.19 10.05
C PRO A 151 20.85 13.57 9.88
N ARG A 152 21.74 13.05 10.74
CA ARG A 152 23.19 13.33 10.74
C ARG A 152 24.02 12.20 10.15
N GLN A 153 23.40 11.25 9.47
CA GLN A 153 24.13 10.17 8.81
C GLN A 153 25.16 10.72 7.80
N LYS A 154 26.40 10.24 7.88
CA LYS A 154 27.53 10.72 7.07
C LYS A 154 27.35 10.42 5.59
N ASP A 155 26.73 9.29 5.27
CA ASP A 155 26.51 8.83 3.90
C ASP A 155 25.17 9.32 3.30
N GLY A 156 24.40 10.12 4.05
CA GLY A 156 23.15 10.67 3.56
C GLY A 156 21.99 9.66 3.44
N PHE A 157 22.06 8.51 4.13
CA PHE A 157 20.93 7.59 4.30
C PHE A 157 19.88 8.14 5.29
N ILE A 158 19.43 9.37 5.05
CA ILE A 158 18.23 9.93 5.64
C ILE A 158 17.05 9.25 4.95
N CYS A 159 16.06 8.72 5.67
CA CYS A 159 14.97 7.92 5.08
C CYS A 159 13.68 8.75 4.94
N PRO A 160 13.63 9.80 4.11
CA PRO A 160 12.54 10.78 4.14
C PRO A 160 11.18 10.16 3.80
N SER A 161 11.15 9.19 2.88
CA SER A 161 9.90 8.53 2.50
C SER A 161 9.34 7.66 3.64
N THR A 162 10.20 6.92 4.34
CA THR A 162 9.82 6.10 5.48
C THR A 162 9.35 6.95 6.66
N GLU A 163 10.06 8.06 6.93
CA GLU A 163 9.68 9.04 7.95
C GLU A 163 8.32 9.69 7.65
N VAL A 164 8.07 10.07 6.40
CA VAL A 164 6.76 10.61 5.98
C VAL A 164 5.65 9.57 6.13
N PHE A 165 5.91 8.31 5.79
CA PHE A 165 4.95 7.22 5.95
C PHE A 165 4.64 6.93 7.43
N GLY A 166 5.66 6.94 8.30
CA GLY A 166 5.51 6.80 9.75
C GLY A 166 4.78 7.98 10.38
N THR A 167 5.19 9.21 10.05
CA THR A 167 4.57 10.45 10.55
C THR A 167 3.11 10.56 10.14
N ALA A 168 2.77 10.21 8.89
CA ALA A 168 1.38 10.19 8.43
C ALA A 168 0.52 9.20 9.25
N SER A 169 1.07 8.04 9.58
CA SER A 169 0.38 7.01 10.37
C SER A 169 0.13 7.45 11.82
N ILE A 170 1.02 8.27 12.38
CA ILE A 170 0.80 8.90 13.69
C ILE A 170 -0.32 9.96 13.59
N ILE A 171 -0.27 10.83 12.59
CA ILE A 171 -1.25 11.92 12.40
C ILE A 171 -2.66 11.36 12.19
N TRP A 172 -2.80 10.36 11.33
CA TRP A 172 -4.10 9.85 10.94
C TRP A 172 -4.58 8.66 11.78
N GLY A 173 -3.67 7.91 12.41
CA GLY A 173 -3.96 6.69 13.14
C GLY A 173 -3.93 6.88 14.65
N ALA A 174 -2.94 7.58 15.18
CA ALA A 174 -2.83 7.85 16.62
C ALA A 174 -3.69 9.03 17.07
N ILE A 175 -3.65 10.17 16.34
CA ILE A 175 -4.49 11.34 16.64
C ILE A 175 -5.92 11.10 16.12
N GLY A 176 -6.05 10.53 14.92
CA GLY A 176 -7.33 10.22 14.32
C GLY A 176 -8.06 11.45 13.76
N PRO A 177 -8.87 11.28 12.69
CA PRO A 177 -9.62 12.36 12.07
C PRO A 177 -10.73 12.92 12.97
N ALA A 178 -11.21 12.16 13.96
CA ALA A 178 -12.21 12.63 14.91
C ALA A 178 -11.72 13.84 15.73
N LEU A 179 -10.44 13.87 16.14
CA LEU A 179 -9.87 15.00 16.88
C LEU A 179 -9.54 16.20 15.99
N GLN A 180 -9.35 15.98 14.69
CA GLN A 180 -8.98 17.02 13.70
C GLN A 180 -10.18 17.64 12.98
N PHE A 181 -11.23 16.87 12.69
CA PHE A 181 -12.34 17.27 11.82
C PHE A 181 -13.71 17.35 12.53
N SER A 182 -13.86 16.80 13.74
CA SER A 182 -15.13 16.89 14.50
C SER A 182 -15.30 18.25 15.20
N LYS A 183 -16.50 18.82 15.13
CA LYS A 183 -16.85 20.11 15.77
C LYS A 183 -16.65 20.03 17.28
N GLY A 184 -15.78 20.88 17.84
CA GLY A 184 -15.56 21.02 19.28
C GLY A 184 -14.38 20.23 19.86
N GLN A 185 -13.57 19.56 19.03
CA GLN A 185 -12.36 18.84 19.44
C GLN A 185 -11.11 19.73 19.38
N LEU A 186 -10.07 19.35 20.15
CA LEU A 186 -8.87 20.16 20.44
C LEU A 186 -8.19 20.81 19.20
N TYR A 187 -8.24 20.17 18.03
CA TYR A 187 -7.58 20.65 16.81
C TYR A 187 -8.51 21.29 15.78
N TYR A 188 -9.81 21.41 16.07
CA TYR A 188 -10.81 21.96 15.14
C TYR A 188 -10.54 23.43 14.75
N GLY A 189 -9.93 24.22 15.66
CA GLY A 189 -9.67 25.66 15.49
C GLY A 189 -8.31 26.04 14.89
N THR A 190 -7.36 25.11 14.79
CA THR A 190 -5.96 25.40 14.39
C THR A 190 -5.74 25.38 12.87
N LYS A 191 -6.81 25.28 12.07
CA LYS A 191 -6.78 25.26 10.59
C LYS A 191 -6.16 26.49 9.93
N LYS A 192 -5.97 27.62 10.63
CA LYS A 192 -5.37 28.83 10.05
C LYS A 192 -3.84 28.86 10.03
N ARG A 193 -3.14 27.97 10.73
CA ARG A 193 -1.65 28.01 10.81
C ARG A 193 -0.94 26.78 10.26
N VAL A 194 -1.68 25.76 9.88
CA VAL A 194 -1.11 24.48 9.47
C VAL A 194 -1.35 24.28 7.98
N SER A 195 -0.39 24.71 7.17
CA SER A 195 -0.27 24.34 5.75
C SER A 195 -0.03 22.85 5.54
N SER A 196 0.03 22.04 6.61
CA SER A 196 0.30 20.60 6.53
C SER A 196 -0.72 19.82 5.71
N PHE A 197 -1.97 20.27 5.54
CA PHE A 197 -2.90 19.54 4.65
C PHE A 197 -2.49 19.65 3.17
N GLN A 198 -2.03 20.83 2.73
CA GLN A 198 -1.51 21.02 1.37
C GLN A 198 -0.11 20.43 1.21
N PHE A 199 0.72 20.45 2.26
CA PHE A 199 2.05 19.83 2.26
C PHE A 199 1.96 18.30 2.24
N LEU A 200 1.01 17.71 2.97
CA LEU A 200 0.74 16.26 2.97
C LEU A 200 0.13 15.80 1.63
N LEU A 201 -0.72 16.60 0.98
CA LEU A 201 -1.24 16.29 -0.36
C LEU A 201 -0.20 16.42 -1.48
N ASN A 202 0.86 17.21 -1.29
CA ASN A 202 1.92 17.38 -2.29
C ASN A 202 3.11 16.44 -2.11
N TYR A 203 3.21 15.73 -0.98
CA TYR A 203 4.27 14.77 -0.67
C TYR A 203 3.81 13.30 -0.75
N PHE A 204 2.54 13.04 -1.07
CA PHE A 204 1.94 11.71 -1.26
C PHE A 204 1.36 11.52 -2.66
#